data_AF-A0A4U6UKT0-F1
#
_entry.id   AF-A0A4U6UKT0-F1
#
_cell.length_a   1.000
_cell.length_b   1.000
_cell.length_c   1.000
_cell.angle_alpha   90.00
_cell.angle_beta   90.00
_cell.angle_gamma   90.00
#
_symmetry.space_group_name_H-M   'P 1'
#
loop_
_entity.id
_entity.type
_entity.pdbx_description
1 polymer ?
#
loop_
_entity_poly.entity_id
_entity_poly.type
_entity_poly.pdbx_seq_one_letter_code
_entity_poly.pdbx_strand_id
1 'polypeptide(L)'
;MVLTKFMVLGTDLLYKYSCSPELAAARAVVDRERNCEDILMNFVAAEESSTGPVLVEAGSIRDWGDPRNDVNAGAGEDGGAMKDVGLSATGGLGHWEKRGECITEFHRLLGRMPLRYSYGKVMEATIGEQGLCSKGGRLVRCDQE
;
A
#
# COMPACT_ATOMS: atom_id res chain seq x y z
N MET A 1 -2.00 4.02 4.26
CA MET A 1 -1.72 2.60 3.91
C MET A 1 -1.18 2.56 2.50
N VAL A 2 -0.34 1.58 2.18
CA VAL A 2 0.17 1.31 0.82
C VAL A 2 -0.35 -0.06 0.37
N LEU A 3 -0.77 -0.21 -0.89
CA LEU A 3 -1.30 -1.49 -1.40
C LEU A 3 -0.15 -2.48 -1.65
N THR A 4 -0.31 -3.74 -1.26
CA THR A 4 0.74 -4.77 -1.44
C THR A 4 1.04 -5.07 -2.90
N LYS A 5 0.12 -4.73 -3.82
CA LYS A 5 0.34 -4.84 -5.27
C LYS A 5 1.66 -4.20 -5.72
N PHE A 6 2.06 -3.10 -5.07
CA PHE A 6 3.40 -2.55 -5.22
C PHE A 6 3.86 -1.96 -3.88
N MET A 7 4.32 -2.84 -3.00
CA MET A 7 4.92 -2.52 -1.71
C MET A 7 6.28 -3.19 -1.59
N VAL A 8 7.28 -2.47 -1.09
CA VAL A 8 8.56 -3.04 -0.66
C VAL A 8 8.57 -3.10 0.86
N LEU A 9 8.84 -4.27 1.41
CA LEU A 9 8.82 -4.56 2.85
C LEU A 9 9.95 -5.52 3.23
N GLY A 10 10.38 -5.46 4.49
CA GLY A 10 11.35 -6.42 5.05
C GLY A 10 10.79 -7.84 5.06
N THR A 11 11.62 -8.83 4.72
CA THR A 11 11.19 -10.25 4.64
C THR A 11 10.70 -10.81 5.97
N ASP A 12 11.18 -10.25 7.07
CA ASP A 12 10.75 -10.53 8.44
C ASP A 12 9.27 -10.17 8.68
N LEU A 13 8.77 -9.08 8.06
CA LEU A 13 7.37 -8.71 8.14
C LEU A 13 6.47 -9.70 7.41
N LEU A 14 6.93 -10.23 6.26
CA LEU A 14 6.22 -11.29 5.56
C LEU A 14 6.17 -12.58 6.40
N TYR A 15 7.29 -12.96 7.02
CA TYR A 15 7.33 -14.10 7.93
C TYR A 15 6.36 -13.90 9.10
N LYS A 16 6.37 -12.71 9.73
CA LYS A 16 5.45 -12.38 10.83
C LYS A 16 4.00 -12.46 10.37
N TYR A 17 3.67 -11.85 9.23
CA TYR A 17 2.34 -11.91 8.62
C TYR A 17 1.89 -13.36 8.42
N SER A 18 2.73 -14.22 7.85
CA SER A 18 2.37 -15.58 7.48
C SER A 18 2.35 -16.57 8.66
N CYS A 19 3.27 -16.44 9.61
CA CYS A 19 3.56 -17.49 10.58
C CYS A 19 3.16 -17.15 12.02
N SER A 20 2.89 -15.88 12.36
CA SER A 20 2.49 -15.50 13.72
C SER A 20 1.13 -16.13 14.09
N PRO A 21 1.04 -16.89 15.21
CA PRO A 21 -0.23 -17.41 15.71
C PRO A 21 -1.21 -16.30 16.09
N GLU A 22 -0.72 -15.17 16.58
CA GLU A 22 -1.52 -14.02 17.02
C GLU A 22 -2.31 -13.39 15.87
N LEU A 23 -1.81 -13.53 14.64
CA LEU A 23 -2.46 -13.03 13.42
C LEU A 23 -3.37 -14.07 12.75
N ALA A 24 -3.49 -15.29 13.27
CA ALA A 24 -4.23 -16.37 12.61
C ALA A 24 -5.71 -16.03 12.38
N ALA A 25 -6.37 -15.43 13.38
CA ALA A 25 -7.77 -15.02 13.25
C ALA A 25 -7.94 -13.90 12.20
N ALA A 26 -6.99 -12.96 12.14
CA ALA A 26 -7.02 -11.90 11.14
C ALA A 26 -6.73 -12.43 9.72
N ARG A 27 -5.82 -13.40 9.58
CA ARG A 27 -5.61 -14.09 8.29
C ARG A 27 -6.86 -14.84 7.82
N ALA A 28 -7.60 -15.47 8.72
CA ALA A 28 -8.85 -16.14 8.36
C ALA A 28 -9.90 -15.17 7.79
N VAL A 29 -9.90 -13.90 8.21
CA VAL A 29 -10.72 -12.84 7.59
C VAL A 29 -10.26 -12.56 6.16
N VAL A 30 -8.95 -12.43 5.94
CA VAL A 30 -8.37 -12.24 4.59
C VAL A 30 -8.79 -13.38 3.66
N ASP A 31 -8.70 -14.63 4.12
CA ASP A 31 -9.09 -15.80 3.33
C ASP A 31 -10.59 -15.83 3.01
N ARG A 32 -11.42 -15.46 4.00
CA ARG A 32 -12.88 -15.42 3.87
C ARG A 32 -13.35 -14.33 2.92
N GLU A 33 -12.79 -13.12 3.05
CA GLU A 33 -13.15 -11.97 2.21
C GLU A 33 -12.47 -12.02 0.83
N ARG A 34 -11.41 -12.84 0.68
CA ARG A 34 -10.54 -12.89 -0.50
C ARG A 34 -10.05 -11.48 -0.88
N ASN A 35 -9.70 -10.70 0.13
CA ASN A 35 -9.36 -9.29 0.06
C ASN A 35 -8.65 -8.89 1.37
N CYS A 36 -8.22 -7.63 1.48
CA CYS A 36 -7.71 -7.02 2.70
C CYS A 36 -6.37 -7.58 3.20
N GLU A 37 -5.70 -8.42 2.40
CA GLU A 37 -4.35 -8.91 2.67
C GLU A 37 -3.37 -7.74 2.83
N ASP A 38 -3.57 -6.69 2.05
CA ASP A 38 -2.77 -5.49 2.09
C ASP A 38 -3.04 -4.63 3.33
N ILE A 39 -4.30 -4.52 3.75
CA ILE A 39 -4.68 -3.84 4.99
C ILE A 39 -4.03 -4.56 6.17
N LEU A 40 -4.15 -5.89 6.25
CA LEU A 40 -3.53 -6.66 7.34
C LEU A 40 -2.00 -6.54 7.31
N MET A 41 -1.38 -6.55 6.14
CA MET A 41 0.07 -6.31 6.03
C MET A 41 0.47 -4.91 6.55
N ASN A 42 -0.34 -3.87 6.29
CA ASN A 42 -0.10 -2.53 6.86
C ASN A 42 -0.27 -2.52 8.39
N PHE A 43 -1.20 -3.30 8.95
CA PHE A 43 -1.30 -3.48 10.40
C PHE A 43 -0.02 -4.10 10.98
N VAL A 44 0.50 -5.16 10.35
CA VAL A 44 1.74 -5.84 10.78
C VAL A 44 2.93 -4.88 10.74
N ALA A 45 3.12 -4.18 9.62
CA ALA A 45 4.22 -3.24 9.45
C ALA A 45 4.15 -2.09 10.47
N ALA A 46 2.97 -1.50 10.64
CA ALA A 46 2.78 -0.38 11.57
C ALA A 46 2.92 -0.80 13.04
N GLU A 47 2.56 -2.05 13.38
CA GLU A 47 2.77 -2.59 14.73
C GLU A 47 4.27 -2.74 15.02
N GLU A 48 5.03 -3.28 14.08
CA GLU A 48 6.48 -3.50 14.25
C GLU A 48 7.25 -2.18 14.31
N SER A 49 6.92 -1.22 13.44
CA SER A 49 7.67 0.03 13.32
C SER A 49 7.15 1.17 14.19
N SER A 50 5.91 1.06 14.69
CA SER A 50 5.17 2.17 15.32
C SER A 50 5.05 3.43 14.46
N THR A 51 5.24 3.31 13.14
CA THR A 51 5.28 4.43 12.18
C THR A 51 4.30 4.20 11.01
N GLY A 52 3.93 5.28 10.33
CA GLY A 52 3.13 5.18 9.11
C GLY A 52 4.00 4.80 7.90
N PRO A 53 3.40 4.26 6.82
CA PRO A 53 4.15 3.89 5.63
C PRO A 53 4.70 5.12 4.91
N VAL A 54 5.76 4.94 4.13
CA VAL A 54 6.32 5.97 3.25
C VAL A 54 5.71 5.80 1.87
N LEU A 55 5.11 6.87 1.34
CA LEU A 55 4.67 6.89 -0.06
C LEU A 55 5.86 7.30 -0.93
N VAL A 56 6.17 6.50 -1.95
CA VAL A 56 7.19 6.84 -2.94
C VAL A 56 6.49 7.14 -4.25
N GLU A 57 6.75 8.32 -4.80
CA GLU A 57 6.34 8.63 -6.16
C GLU A 57 7.17 7.84 -7.13
N ALA A 58 6.49 7.10 -7.98
CA ALA A 58 7.07 6.61 -9.22
C ALA A 58 6.42 7.41 -10.35
N GLY A 59 7.24 7.80 -11.33
CA GLY A 59 6.81 8.64 -12.45
C GLY A 59 5.66 8.03 -13.24
N SER A 60 5.97 7.29 -14.31
CA SER A 60 4.95 6.56 -15.08
C SER A 60 4.94 5.08 -14.68
N ILE A 61 3.87 4.64 -14.02
CA ILE A 61 3.65 3.21 -13.69
C ILE A 61 2.50 2.68 -14.55
N ARG A 62 2.72 1.55 -15.24
CA ARG A 62 1.68 0.84 -16.00
C ARG A 62 1.35 -0.49 -15.33
N ASP A 63 0.07 -0.67 -14.99
CA ASP A 63 -0.45 -1.91 -14.40
C ASP A 63 -0.98 -2.88 -15.46
N TRP A 64 -0.11 -3.70 -16.04
CA TRP A 64 -0.46 -4.63 -17.12
C TRP A 64 -1.55 -5.66 -16.76
N GLY A 65 -1.82 -5.87 -15.46
CA GLY A 65 -2.92 -6.72 -15.00
C GLY A 65 -4.28 -6.04 -14.97
N ASP A 66 -4.35 -4.76 -15.32
CA ASP A 66 -5.59 -3.99 -15.41
C ASP A 66 -5.90 -3.64 -16.88
N PRO A 67 -6.88 -4.33 -17.50
CA PRO A 67 -7.28 -4.15 -18.90
C PRO A 67 -7.74 -2.72 -19.20
N ARG A 68 -8.13 -1.94 -18.18
CA ARG A 68 -8.60 -0.57 -18.36
C ARG A 68 -7.51 0.38 -18.84
N ASN A 69 -6.24 0.03 -18.66
CA ASN A 69 -5.15 0.85 -19.19
C ASN A 69 -4.63 0.38 -20.56
N ASP A 70 -5.35 -0.52 -21.25
CA ASP A 70 -5.08 -0.83 -22.64
C ASP A 70 -5.66 0.24 -23.57
N VAL A 71 -4.84 0.70 -24.51
CA VAL A 71 -5.16 1.79 -25.47
C VAL A 71 -6.40 1.51 -26.34
N ASN A 72 -6.80 0.23 -26.44
CA ASN A 72 -7.92 -0.24 -27.24
C ASN A 72 -9.13 -0.69 -26.41
N ALA A 73 -9.11 -0.52 -25.07
CA ALA A 73 -10.13 -1.04 -24.15
C ALA A 73 -11.53 -0.41 -24.32
N GLY A 74 -11.73 0.49 -25.29
CA GLY A 74 -13.01 1.12 -25.61
C GLY A 74 -13.38 1.13 -27.09
N ALA A 75 -12.66 0.40 -27.96
CA ALA A 75 -12.81 0.50 -29.43
C ALA A 75 -13.71 -0.58 -30.06
N GLY A 76 -14.54 -1.29 -29.29
CA GLY A 76 -15.46 -2.31 -29.81
C GLY A 76 -16.66 -2.58 -28.90
N GLU A 77 -17.70 -3.23 -29.44
CA GLU A 77 -18.97 -3.54 -28.75
C GLU A 77 -18.79 -4.35 -27.44
N ASP A 78 -17.65 -5.05 -27.28
CA ASP A 78 -17.27 -5.83 -26.08
C ASP A 78 -16.40 -5.05 -25.05
N GLY A 79 -15.97 -3.82 -25.36
CA GLY A 79 -15.05 -3.04 -24.52
C GLY A 79 -15.63 -2.63 -23.16
N GLY A 80 -16.95 -2.61 -23.03
CA GLY A 80 -17.64 -2.35 -21.75
C GLY A 80 -17.54 -3.52 -20.76
N ALA A 81 -17.64 -4.76 -21.25
CA ALA A 81 -17.64 -5.96 -20.41
C ALA A 81 -16.26 -6.27 -19.79
N MET A 82 -15.18 -5.93 -20.50
CA MET A 82 -13.81 -6.10 -20.02
C MET A 82 -13.39 -5.09 -18.94
N LYS A 83 -14.20 -4.05 -18.71
CA LYS A 83 -13.94 -3.00 -17.71
C LYS A 83 -14.30 -3.42 -16.28
N ASP A 84 -15.15 -4.45 -16.13
CA ASP A 84 -15.75 -4.88 -14.86
C ASP A 84 -15.07 -6.09 -14.21
N VAL A 85 -13.99 -6.61 -14.80
CA VAL A 85 -13.27 -7.81 -14.31
C VAL A 85 -12.27 -7.54 -13.18
N GLY A 86 -11.94 -6.28 -12.89
CA GLY A 86 -11.08 -5.96 -11.75
C GLY A 86 -11.84 -6.07 -10.42
N LEU A 87 -11.25 -6.68 -9.38
CA LEU A 87 -11.89 -6.87 -8.06
C LEU A 87 -12.51 -5.58 -7.47
N SER A 88 -11.89 -4.42 -7.74
CA SER A 88 -12.40 -3.11 -7.31
C SER A 88 -13.56 -2.58 -8.18
N ALA A 89 -13.72 -3.08 -9.41
CA ALA A 89 -14.82 -2.74 -10.31
C ALA A 89 -16.02 -3.68 -10.08
N THR A 90 -15.79 -4.98 -9.90
CA THR A 90 -16.86 -5.99 -9.75
C THR A 90 -17.67 -5.83 -8.46
N GLY A 91 -17.10 -5.18 -7.44
CA GLY A 91 -17.78 -4.93 -6.16
C GLY A 91 -18.36 -3.52 -5.97
N GLY A 92 -18.12 -2.57 -6.89
CA GLY A 92 -18.60 -1.19 -6.77
C GLY A 92 -18.33 -0.54 -5.40
N LEU A 93 -19.33 0.15 -4.84
CA LEU A 93 -19.31 0.70 -3.48
C LEU A 93 -19.11 -0.38 -2.39
N GLY A 94 -19.65 -1.59 -2.63
CA GLY A 94 -19.53 -2.72 -1.70
C GLY A 94 -18.10 -3.23 -1.53
N HIS A 95 -17.22 -3.05 -2.52
CA HIS A 95 -15.79 -3.36 -2.35
C HIS A 95 -15.15 -2.41 -1.32
N TRP A 96 -15.48 -1.12 -1.37
CA TRP A 96 -14.94 -0.13 -0.44
C TRP A 96 -15.48 -0.29 0.98
N GLU A 97 -16.77 -0.62 1.11
CA GLU A 97 -17.40 -0.96 2.40
C GLU A 97 -16.70 -2.16 3.04
N LYS A 98 -16.47 -3.24 2.29
CA LYS A 98 -15.72 -4.42 2.77
C LYS A 98 -14.32 -4.08 3.27
N ARG A 99 -13.61 -3.16 2.61
CA ARG A 99 -12.27 -2.73 3.08
C ARG A 99 -12.36 -1.97 4.41
N GLY A 100 -13.39 -1.15 4.62
CA GLY A 100 -13.66 -0.52 5.91
C GLY A 100 -14.02 -1.52 7.00
N GLU A 101 -14.82 -2.53 6.67
CA GLU A 101 -15.18 -3.63 7.57
C GLU A 101 -13.94 -4.42 8.00
N CYS A 102 -13.02 -4.74 7.08
CA CYS A 102 -11.76 -5.40 7.40
C CYS A 102 -10.94 -4.62 8.45
N ILE A 103 -10.83 -3.29 8.33
CA ILE A 103 -10.13 -2.46 9.34
C ILE A 103 -10.78 -2.61 10.71
N THR A 104 -12.12 -2.58 10.74
CA THR A 104 -12.91 -2.72 11.99
C THR A 104 -12.76 -4.11 12.60
N GLU A 105 -12.78 -5.16 11.79
CA GLU A 105 -12.65 -6.53 12.25
C GLU A 105 -11.23 -6.82 12.75
N PHE A 106 -10.19 -6.35 12.05
CA PHE A 106 -8.81 -6.45 12.53
C PHE A 106 -8.60 -5.70 13.83
N HIS A 107 -9.17 -4.49 13.95
CA HIS A 107 -9.13 -3.74 15.21
C HIS A 107 -9.72 -4.54 16.37
N ARG A 108 -10.90 -5.15 16.15
CA ARG A 108 -11.59 -5.97 17.14
C ARG A 108 -10.80 -7.24 17.50
N LEU A 109 -10.28 -7.96 16.51
CA LEU A 109 -9.57 -9.22 16.71
C LEU A 109 -8.21 -9.04 17.39
N LEU A 110 -7.48 -7.99 17.02
CA LEU A 110 -6.14 -7.72 17.54
C LEU A 110 -6.17 -6.86 18.82
N GLY A 111 -7.31 -6.26 19.14
CA GLY A 111 -7.51 -5.43 20.33
C GLY A 111 -6.78 -4.08 20.29
N ARG A 112 -6.30 -3.65 19.12
CA ARG A 112 -5.50 -2.44 18.95
C ARG A 112 -5.62 -1.85 17.55
N MET A 113 -5.22 -0.59 17.39
CA MET A 113 -5.20 0.11 16.10
C MET A 113 -3.77 0.61 15.82
N PRO A 114 -2.91 -0.20 15.17
CA PRO A 114 -1.53 0.16 14.91
C PRO A 114 -1.37 1.13 13.75
N LEU A 115 -2.33 1.21 12.83
CA LEU A 115 -2.23 2.10 11.67
C LEU A 115 -1.94 3.55 12.11
N ARG A 116 -0.98 4.17 11.42
CA ARG A 116 -0.58 5.56 11.64
C ARG A 116 -0.68 6.34 10.34
N TYR A 117 -1.14 7.58 10.44
CA TYR A 117 -1.06 8.52 9.33
C TYR A 117 0.41 8.85 9.04
N SER A 118 0.72 8.97 7.75
CA SER A 118 1.97 9.50 7.24
C SER A 118 1.63 10.45 6.12
N TYR A 119 2.23 11.64 6.17
CA TYR A 119 2.04 12.70 5.17
C TYR A 119 3.28 12.87 4.28
N GLY A 120 4.37 12.16 4.60
CA GLY A 120 5.61 12.20 3.84
C GLY A 120 5.48 11.46 2.52
N LYS A 121 5.89 12.11 1.43
CA LYS A 121 6.00 11.53 0.10
C LYS A 121 7.43 11.73 -0.40
N VAL A 122 8.09 10.64 -0.77
CA VAL A 122 9.41 10.67 -1.41
C VAL A 122 9.18 10.88 -2.89
N MET A 123 9.88 11.85 -3.48
CA MET A 123 9.77 12.19 -4.90
C MET A 123 11.15 12.12 -5.54
N GLU A 124 11.19 11.82 -6.84
CA GLU A 124 12.41 11.97 -7.61
C GLU A 124 12.82 13.44 -7.62
N ALA A 125 14.09 13.71 -7.29
CA ALA A 125 14.62 15.06 -7.23
C ALA A 125 14.57 15.69 -8.62
N THR A 126 13.60 16.58 -8.87
CA THR A 126 13.28 17.01 -10.24
C THR A 126 14.14 18.16 -10.74
N ILE A 127 14.92 18.83 -9.87
CA ILE A 127 16.10 19.66 -10.19
C ILE A 127 16.86 19.80 -8.86
N GLY A 128 18.10 19.30 -8.77
CA GLY A 128 19.20 19.82 -7.94
C GLY A 128 18.94 20.34 -6.51
N GLU A 129 17.92 19.91 -5.77
CA GLU A 129 17.81 20.20 -4.34
C GLU A 129 18.79 19.31 -3.58
N GLN A 130 20.06 19.69 -3.66
CA GLN A 130 21.06 19.25 -2.70
C GLN A 130 20.69 19.84 -1.36
N GLY A 131 20.32 18.98 -0.41
CA GLY A 131 20.22 19.38 0.99
C GLY A 131 21.48 20.12 1.38
N LEU A 132 21.32 21.30 1.97
CA LEU A 132 22.43 22.02 2.60
C LEU A 132 22.55 21.54 4.04
N CYS A 133 23.67 20.92 4.38
CA CYS A 133 24.02 20.48 5.72
C CYS A 133 24.96 21.49 6.38
N SER A 134 24.85 21.68 7.70
CA SER A 134 25.83 22.47 8.46
C SER A 134 27.08 21.63 8.75
N LYS A 135 28.19 21.90 8.06
CA LYS A 135 29.53 21.33 8.35
C LYS A 135 30.47 22.47 8.74
N GLY A 136 31.06 22.41 9.94
CA GLY A 136 31.98 23.44 10.43
C GLY A 136 31.39 24.85 10.52
N GLY A 137 30.08 24.96 10.76
CA GLY A 137 29.37 26.25 10.84
C GLY A 137 29.02 26.88 9.48
N ARG A 138 29.21 26.16 8.36
CA ARG A 138 28.81 26.60 7.02
C ARG A 138 27.81 25.64 6.42
N LEU A 139 26.86 26.19 5.67
CA LEU A 139 25.92 25.40 4.87
C LEU A 139 26.63 24.93 3.61
N VAL A 140 26.81 23.61 3.48
CA VAL A 140 27.43 22.95 2.34
C VAL A 140 26.52 21.86 1.79
N ARG A 141 26.72 21.49 0.53
CA ARG A 141 26.02 20.36 -0.09
C ARG A 141 26.30 19.09 0.73
N CYS A 142 25.26 18.39 1.18
CA CYS A 142 25.43 17.24 2.09
C CYS A 142 26.29 16.11 1.49
N ASP A 143 26.28 15.98 0.17
CA ASP A 143 26.97 15.01 -0.67
C ASP A 143 28.44 15.36 -0.99
N GLN A 144 28.90 16.57 -0.65
CA GLN A 144 30.32 16.91 -0.76
C GLN A 144 31.05 16.55 0.54
N GLU A 145 32.11 15.75 0.46
CA GLU A 145 33.06 15.50 1.56
C GLU A 145 33.74 16.80 2.03
#